data_AF-A0A7K1UNV7-F1
#
_entry.id   AF-A0A7K1UNV7-F1
#
_cell.length_a   1.000
_cell.length_b   1.000
_cell.length_c   1.000
_cell.angle_alpha   90.00
_cell.angle_beta   90.00
_cell.angle_gamma   90.00
#
_symmetry.space_group_name_H-M   'P 1'
#
loop_
_entity.id
_entity.type
_entity.pdbx_description
1 polymer ?
#
loop_
_entity_poly.entity_id
_entity_poly.type
_entity_poly.pdbx_seq_one_letter_code
_entity_poly.pdbx_strand_id
1 'polypeptide(L)'
;MFREWDDQYGGGLRRKAVVGQLDEVNDLLDQHHPDAIRRRLRGIQAQLAETAATMSWDSGHQAIAQRYYVLAVKAAQAAGDPVFAANALAGMARQLLCLSRAGDALELIRLAQDHAAHGATPTVHAMLRTREAWAYANLGRPSAFHRAWDRAGEDMTSSTPDSDPHWIEYFDQAEFAGTIGGRLLEMAKHAPEFASEAAEQIERAITLRRPKRLRSSALDQLGLTEARMIEGEIDEACRLGEEALTTVEETTSDRVLVKVQEIYERTEQLANVSAVISLRDRMRPLVETTV
;
A
#
# COMPACT_ATOMS: atom_id res chain seq x y z
N MET A 1 -10.40 -1.73 -15.31
CA MET A 1 -10.84 -3.14 -15.43
C MET A 1 -10.08 -4.12 -14.54
N PHE A 2 -8.85 -4.56 -14.82
CA PHE A 2 -8.18 -5.57 -13.98
C PHE A 2 -7.77 -5.08 -12.57
N ARG A 3 -7.36 -3.81 -12.42
CA ARG A 3 -7.02 -3.20 -11.12
C ARG A 3 -8.24 -2.96 -10.21
N GLU A 4 -9.39 -2.59 -10.76
CA GLU A 4 -10.63 -2.41 -9.98
C GLU A 4 -11.23 -3.76 -9.54
N TRP A 5 -10.98 -4.82 -10.30
CA TRP A 5 -11.43 -6.17 -9.96
C TRP A 5 -10.56 -6.84 -8.90
N ASP A 6 -9.30 -6.40 -8.72
CA ASP A 6 -8.34 -6.90 -7.73
C ASP A 6 -8.88 -6.82 -6.30
N ASP A 7 -9.61 -5.75 -5.99
CA ASP A 7 -10.19 -5.53 -4.66
C ASP A 7 -11.29 -6.56 -4.28
N GLN A 8 -11.76 -7.45 -5.19
CA GLN A 8 -13.03 -8.18 -4.98
C GLN A 8 -13.02 -9.73 -5.14
N TYR A 9 -12.11 -10.41 -5.89
CA TYR A 9 -12.28 -11.87 -6.19
C TYR A 9 -11.04 -12.80 -6.33
N GLY A 10 -9.87 -12.49 -5.74
CA GLY A 10 -8.75 -13.45 -5.66
C GLY A 10 -7.90 -13.63 -6.94
N GLY A 11 -6.57 -13.72 -6.78
CA GLY A 11 -5.59 -13.36 -7.82
C GLY A 11 -5.13 -14.44 -8.83
N GLY A 12 -5.44 -15.73 -8.62
CA GLY A 12 -4.78 -16.85 -9.33
C GLY A 12 -5.03 -16.95 -10.84
N LEU A 13 -6.29 -16.91 -11.29
CA LEU A 13 -6.65 -16.97 -12.72
C LEU A 13 -6.24 -15.69 -13.47
N ARG A 14 -6.28 -14.55 -12.77
CA ARG A 14 -5.95 -13.23 -13.33
C ARG A 14 -4.46 -13.11 -13.60
N ARG A 15 -3.62 -13.62 -12.71
CA ARG A 15 -2.16 -13.62 -12.89
C ARG A 15 -1.77 -14.37 -14.16
N LYS A 16 -2.42 -15.52 -14.43
CA LYS A 16 -2.17 -16.29 -15.66
C LYS A 16 -2.52 -15.50 -16.92
N ALA A 17 -3.62 -14.74 -16.92
CA ALA A 17 -4.00 -13.90 -18.04
C ALA A 17 -2.99 -12.77 -18.29
N VAL A 18 -2.54 -12.07 -17.25
CA VAL A 18 -1.52 -11.01 -17.36
C VAL A 18 -0.19 -11.56 -17.85
N VAL A 19 0.23 -12.73 -17.34
CA VAL A 19 1.46 -13.40 -17.80
C VAL A 19 1.33 -13.83 -19.27
N GLY A 20 0.20 -14.38 -19.69
CA GLY A 20 -0.02 -14.73 -21.10
C GLY A 20 0.00 -13.51 -22.03
N GLN A 21 -0.55 -12.37 -21.62
CA GLN A 21 -0.44 -11.12 -22.37
C GLN A 21 1.00 -10.60 -22.43
N LEU A 22 1.77 -10.78 -21.35
CA LEU A 22 3.17 -10.40 -21.33
C LEU A 22 3.99 -11.27 -22.29
N ASP A 23 3.70 -12.56 -22.36
CA ASP A 23 4.35 -13.50 -23.30
C ASP A 23 4.04 -13.11 -24.75
N GLU A 24 2.77 -12.82 -25.09
CA GLU A 24 2.40 -12.32 -26.43
C GLU A 24 3.14 -11.03 -26.80
N VAL A 25 3.28 -10.09 -25.86
CA VAL A 25 4.05 -8.85 -26.09
C VAL A 25 5.54 -9.13 -26.30
N ASN A 26 6.10 -10.15 -25.65
CA ASN A 26 7.47 -10.58 -25.91
C ASN A 26 7.62 -11.14 -27.33
N ASP A 27 6.69 -11.99 -27.77
CA ASP A 27 6.68 -12.57 -29.12
C ASP A 27 6.54 -11.48 -30.20
N LEU A 28 5.77 -10.43 -29.94
CA LEU A 28 5.70 -9.25 -30.82
C LEU A 28 7.03 -8.46 -30.82
N LEU A 29 7.68 -8.30 -29.67
CA LEU A 29 8.95 -7.58 -29.56
C LEU A 29 10.12 -8.28 -30.26
N ASP A 30 10.03 -9.60 -30.49
CA ASP A 30 11.01 -10.38 -31.25
C ASP A 30 10.87 -10.20 -32.77
N GLN A 31 9.74 -9.63 -33.22
CA GLN A 31 9.51 -9.31 -34.63
C GLN A 31 10.07 -7.93 -35.00
N HIS A 32 10.31 -7.71 -36.29
CA HIS A 32 10.75 -6.41 -36.77
C HIS A 32 9.61 -5.41 -36.76
N HIS A 33 9.79 -4.31 -36.02
CA HIS A 33 8.84 -3.20 -35.94
C HIS A 33 9.57 -1.85 -36.07
N PRO A 34 8.90 -0.82 -36.63
CA PRO A 34 9.36 0.55 -36.52
C PRO A 34 9.62 0.97 -35.06
N ASP A 35 10.63 1.81 -34.82
CA ASP A 35 11.06 2.20 -33.47
C ASP A 35 9.94 2.81 -32.62
N ALA A 36 8.99 3.52 -33.24
CA ALA A 36 7.82 4.07 -32.54
C ALA A 36 6.92 2.95 -31.98
N ILE A 37 6.68 1.89 -32.75
CA ILE A 37 5.88 0.73 -32.32
C ILE A 37 6.64 -0.07 -31.26
N ARG A 38 7.93 -0.30 -31.47
CA ARG A 38 8.77 -1.03 -30.49
C ARG A 38 8.79 -0.32 -29.13
N ARG A 39 8.92 1.00 -29.09
CA ARG A 39 8.85 1.78 -27.84
C ARG A 39 7.50 1.64 -27.14
N ARG A 40 6.39 1.70 -27.89
CA ARG A 40 5.04 1.51 -27.34
C ARG A 40 4.85 0.09 -26.79
N LEU A 41 5.33 -0.94 -27.49
CA LEU A 41 5.31 -2.33 -27.00
C LEU A 41 6.13 -2.49 -25.72
N ARG A 42 7.30 -1.84 -25.60
CA ARG A 42 8.07 -1.80 -24.35
C ARG A 42 7.31 -1.12 -23.21
N GLY A 43 6.56 -0.06 -23.49
CA GLY A 43 5.68 0.58 -22.49
C GLY A 43 4.56 -0.34 -22.00
N ILE A 44 3.97 -1.13 -22.90
CA ILE A 44 2.97 -2.15 -22.55
C ILE A 44 3.62 -3.28 -21.75
N GLN A 45 4.79 -3.77 -22.17
CA GLN A 45 5.58 -4.77 -21.46
C GLN A 45 5.88 -4.32 -20.03
N ALA A 46 6.23 -3.05 -19.83
CA ALA A 46 6.50 -2.50 -18.51
C ALA A 46 5.26 -2.55 -17.61
N GLN A 47 4.10 -2.12 -18.11
CA GLN A 47 2.84 -2.13 -17.36
C GLN A 47 2.37 -3.55 -17.00
N LEU A 48 2.48 -4.48 -17.95
CA LEU A 48 2.13 -5.88 -17.72
C LEU A 48 3.09 -6.54 -16.72
N ALA A 49 4.39 -6.28 -16.83
CA ALA A 49 5.38 -6.78 -15.90
C ALA A 49 5.18 -6.21 -14.48
N GLU A 50 4.89 -4.91 -14.32
CA GLU A 50 4.57 -4.32 -13.01
C GLU A 50 3.31 -4.95 -12.41
N THR A 51 2.27 -5.13 -13.22
CA THR A 51 1.03 -5.79 -12.77
C THR A 51 1.31 -7.24 -12.36
N ALA A 52 2.05 -8.01 -13.16
CA ALA A 52 2.44 -9.38 -12.84
C ALA A 52 3.30 -9.45 -11.57
N ALA A 53 4.16 -8.45 -11.33
CA ALA A 53 4.96 -8.34 -10.13
C ALA A 53 4.09 -8.17 -8.89
N THR A 54 3.19 -7.18 -8.90
CA THR A 54 2.26 -6.89 -7.80
C THR A 54 1.39 -8.11 -7.48
N MET A 55 0.79 -8.75 -8.50
CA MET A 55 -0.02 -9.96 -8.29
C MET A 55 0.79 -11.16 -7.77
N SER A 56 2.04 -11.30 -8.23
CA SER A 56 2.93 -12.36 -7.73
C SER A 56 3.28 -12.12 -6.26
N TRP A 57 3.48 -10.85 -5.87
CA TRP A 57 3.72 -10.49 -4.49
C TRP A 57 2.48 -10.76 -3.62
N ASP A 58 1.29 -10.34 -4.05
CA ASP A 58 0.04 -10.59 -3.32
C ASP A 58 -0.25 -12.09 -3.15
N SER A 59 0.23 -12.92 -4.08
CA SER A 59 0.14 -14.39 -4.00
C SER A 59 1.28 -15.04 -3.19
N GLY A 60 2.12 -14.25 -2.52
CA GLY A 60 3.25 -14.74 -1.72
C GLY A 60 4.50 -15.17 -2.51
N HIS A 61 4.51 -15.06 -3.84
CA HIS A 61 5.63 -15.45 -4.69
C HIS A 61 6.73 -14.38 -4.76
N GLN A 62 7.41 -14.16 -3.64
CA GLN A 62 8.34 -13.03 -3.45
C GLN A 62 9.44 -12.92 -4.52
N ALA A 63 10.13 -14.02 -4.80
CA ALA A 63 11.24 -14.05 -5.76
C ALA A 63 10.77 -13.85 -7.21
N ILE A 64 9.55 -14.27 -7.54
CA ILE A 64 8.97 -14.09 -8.87
C ILE A 64 8.56 -12.62 -9.05
N ALA A 65 7.94 -12.01 -8.04
CA ALA A 65 7.59 -10.59 -8.05
C ALA A 65 8.81 -9.70 -8.32
N GLN A 66 9.93 -9.94 -7.64
CA GLN A 66 11.18 -9.21 -7.85
C GLN A 66 11.67 -9.28 -9.30
N ARG A 67 11.63 -10.47 -9.93
CA ARG A 67 12.03 -10.61 -11.34
C ARG A 67 11.14 -9.80 -12.28
N TYR A 68 9.83 -9.78 -12.02
CA TYR A 68 8.90 -8.98 -12.82
C TYR A 68 9.06 -7.48 -12.60
N TYR A 69 9.35 -7.01 -11.38
CA TYR A 69 9.68 -5.61 -11.15
C TYR A 69 10.95 -5.20 -11.91
N VAL A 70 12.00 -6.04 -11.90
CA VAL A 70 13.22 -5.78 -12.70
C VAL A 70 12.89 -5.70 -14.19
N LEU A 71 12.05 -6.61 -14.70
CA LEU A 71 11.59 -6.57 -16.09
C LEU A 71 10.83 -5.27 -16.39
N ALA A 72 9.93 -4.85 -15.50
CA ALA A 72 9.16 -3.62 -15.65
C ALA A 72 10.06 -2.38 -15.74
N VAL A 73 11.07 -2.27 -14.86
CA VAL A 73 12.05 -1.17 -14.88
C VAL A 73 12.81 -1.13 -16.21
N LYS A 74 13.34 -2.28 -16.66
CA LYS A 74 14.08 -2.36 -17.93
C LYS A 74 13.21 -2.02 -19.13
N ALA A 75 11.98 -2.51 -19.15
CA ALA A 75 11.03 -2.24 -20.23
C ALA A 75 10.62 -0.76 -20.27
N ALA A 76 10.40 -0.13 -19.11
CA ALA A 76 10.09 1.29 -19.00
C ALA A 76 11.24 2.18 -19.50
N GLN A 77 12.48 1.84 -19.12
CA GLN A 77 13.68 2.51 -19.64
C GLN A 77 13.79 2.37 -21.16
N ALA A 78 13.56 1.17 -21.71
CA ALA A 78 13.56 0.94 -23.15
C ALA A 78 12.41 1.64 -23.90
N ALA A 79 11.30 1.95 -23.21
CA ALA A 79 10.21 2.75 -23.73
C ALA A 79 10.50 4.26 -23.70
N GLY A 80 11.53 4.70 -22.95
CA GLY A 80 11.80 6.11 -22.69
C GLY A 80 10.86 6.72 -21.64
N ASP A 81 10.37 5.91 -20.69
CA ASP A 81 9.44 6.32 -19.64
C ASP A 81 10.10 6.19 -18.25
N PRO A 82 10.88 7.20 -17.82
CA PRO A 82 11.58 7.15 -16.54
C PRO A 82 10.62 7.27 -15.34
N VAL A 83 9.45 7.89 -15.52
CA VAL A 83 8.43 8.01 -14.45
C VAL A 83 7.80 6.65 -14.16
N PHE A 84 7.50 5.86 -15.20
CA PHE A 84 7.01 4.49 -14.97
C PHE A 84 8.10 3.56 -14.42
N ALA A 85 9.38 3.78 -14.78
CA ALA A 85 10.49 3.06 -14.15
C ALA A 85 10.56 3.35 -12.64
N ALA A 86 10.37 4.61 -12.23
CA ALA A 86 10.28 5.00 -10.82
C ALA A 86 9.10 4.34 -10.11
N ASN A 87 7.94 4.22 -10.76
CA ASN A 87 6.80 3.48 -10.22
C ASN A 87 7.12 1.99 -9.97
N ALA A 88 7.76 1.31 -10.92
CA ALA A 88 8.16 -0.09 -10.74
C ALA A 88 9.18 -0.27 -9.61
N LEU A 89 10.15 0.64 -9.48
CA LEU A 89 11.08 0.68 -8.34
C LEU A 89 10.36 0.91 -7.01
N ALA A 90 9.36 1.80 -6.98
CA ALA A 90 8.55 2.05 -5.80
C ALA A 90 7.72 0.83 -5.39
N GLY A 91 7.16 0.09 -6.36
CA GLY A 91 6.49 -1.20 -6.11
C GLY A 91 7.45 -2.24 -5.51
N MET A 92 8.65 -2.34 -6.05
CA MET A 92 9.71 -3.22 -5.52
C MET A 92 10.13 -2.83 -4.10
N ALA A 93 10.32 -1.53 -3.83
CA ALA A 93 10.64 -1.03 -2.50
C ALA A 93 9.51 -1.30 -1.50
N ARG A 94 8.25 -1.10 -1.92
CA ARG A 94 7.06 -1.43 -1.12
C ARG A 94 7.05 -2.89 -0.68
N GLN A 95 7.41 -3.81 -1.57
CA GLN A 95 7.57 -5.22 -1.24
C GLN A 95 8.66 -5.43 -0.18
N LEU A 96 9.84 -4.83 -0.35
CA LEU A 96 10.95 -4.97 0.60
C LEU A 96 10.62 -4.39 1.98
N LEU A 97 9.82 -3.33 2.06
CA LEU A 97 9.34 -2.76 3.32
C LEU A 97 8.47 -3.75 4.10
N CYS A 98 7.64 -4.53 3.41
CA CYS A 98 6.84 -5.60 4.03
C CYS A 98 7.69 -6.85 4.40
N LEU A 99 8.89 -6.99 3.85
CA LEU A 99 9.83 -8.09 4.16
C LEU A 99 10.91 -7.68 5.16
N SER A 100 10.70 -6.57 5.89
CA SER A 100 11.66 -6.01 6.87
C SER A 100 13.04 -5.69 6.29
N ARG A 101 13.13 -5.38 4.99
CA ARG A 101 14.36 -4.98 4.28
C ARG A 101 14.36 -3.48 3.98
N ALA A 102 14.16 -2.67 5.02
CA ALA A 102 13.96 -1.22 4.88
C ALA A 102 15.19 -0.46 4.34
N GLY A 103 16.41 -0.94 4.60
CA GLY A 103 17.63 -0.35 4.03
C GLY A 103 17.66 -0.44 2.51
N ASP A 104 17.45 -1.65 1.97
CA ASP A 104 17.40 -1.89 0.52
C ASP A 104 16.23 -1.13 -0.13
N ALA A 105 15.08 -1.08 0.55
CA ALA A 105 13.92 -0.31 0.08
C ALA A 105 14.25 1.19 -0.04
N LEU A 106 14.96 1.76 0.93
CA LEU A 106 15.35 3.17 0.92
C LEU A 106 16.28 3.49 -0.26
N GLU A 107 17.21 2.60 -0.59
CA GLU A 107 18.08 2.74 -1.76
C GLU A 107 17.29 2.73 -3.07
N LEU A 108 16.34 1.79 -3.21
CA LEU A 108 15.46 1.74 -4.38
C LEU A 108 14.57 2.98 -4.52
N ILE A 109 14.05 3.51 -3.40
CA ILE A 109 13.24 4.74 -3.44
C ILE A 109 14.09 5.96 -3.85
N ARG A 110 15.33 6.06 -3.38
CA ARG A 110 16.22 7.14 -3.82
C ARG A 110 16.50 7.06 -5.32
N LEU A 111 16.79 5.86 -5.82
CA LEU A 111 16.94 5.62 -7.26
C LEU A 111 15.65 5.97 -8.03
N ALA A 112 14.48 5.63 -7.49
CA ALA A 112 13.20 5.99 -8.09
C ALA A 112 12.99 7.52 -8.14
N GLN A 113 13.36 8.24 -7.09
CA GLN A 113 13.31 9.71 -7.07
C GLN A 113 14.25 10.32 -8.11
N ASP A 114 15.45 9.76 -8.30
CA ASP A 114 16.38 10.21 -9.35
C ASP A 114 15.81 9.99 -10.76
N HIS A 115 15.18 8.84 -11.00
CA HIS A 115 14.47 8.57 -12.27
C HIS A 115 13.28 9.53 -12.49
N ALA A 116 12.54 9.83 -11.44
CA ALA A 116 11.38 10.72 -11.47
C ALA A 116 11.75 12.21 -11.41
N ALA A 117 13.04 12.58 -11.27
CA ALA A 117 13.46 13.96 -11.05
C ALA A 117 12.94 14.95 -12.11
N HIS A 118 12.73 14.46 -13.33
CA HIS A 118 12.15 15.24 -14.42
C HIS A 118 10.91 14.54 -14.97
N GLY A 119 9.78 15.26 -15.00
CA GLY A 119 8.55 14.82 -15.67
C GLY A 119 7.58 14.01 -14.80
N ALA A 120 7.91 13.70 -13.55
CA ALA A 120 6.93 13.17 -12.61
C ALA A 120 5.96 14.28 -12.15
N THR A 121 4.70 13.92 -11.98
CA THR A 121 3.69 14.82 -11.41
C THR A 121 3.86 14.92 -9.90
N PRO A 122 3.32 15.97 -9.25
CA PRO A 122 3.38 16.09 -7.80
C PRO A 122 2.84 14.85 -7.06
N THR A 123 1.79 14.21 -7.57
CA THR A 123 1.26 12.95 -7.00
C THR A 123 2.28 11.82 -7.02
N VAL A 124 3.06 11.70 -8.11
CA VAL A 124 4.14 10.70 -8.19
C VAL A 124 5.26 11.01 -7.19
N HIS A 125 5.65 12.28 -7.07
CA HIS A 125 6.64 12.69 -6.08
C HIS A 125 6.18 12.40 -4.65
N ALA A 126 4.92 12.72 -4.33
CA ALA A 126 4.31 12.41 -3.04
C ALA A 126 4.31 10.91 -2.74
N MET A 127 3.95 10.07 -3.71
CA MET A 127 3.97 8.60 -3.57
C MET A 127 5.38 8.10 -3.24
N LEU A 128 6.40 8.56 -3.96
CA LEU A 128 7.80 8.18 -3.72
C LEU A 128 8.28 8.61 -2.33
N ARG A 129 7.98 9.85 -1.92
CA ARG A 129 8.37 10.38 -0.60
C ARG A 129 7.62 9.72 0.55
N THR A 130 6.38 9.31 0.34
CA THR A 130 5.62 8.50 1.32
C THR A 130 6.27 7.14 1.54
N ARG A 131 6.80 6.49 0.48
CA ARG A 131 7.58 5.26 0.64
C ARG A 131 8.95 5.51 1.30
N GLU A 132 9.57 6.66 1.05
CA GLU A 132 10.78 7.07 1.76
C GLU A 132 10.52 7.25 3.27
N ALA A 133 9.43 7.93 3.62
CA ALA A 133 8.98 8.08 4.99
C ALA A 133 8.79 6.69 5.63
N TRP A 134 8.04 5.79 5.00
CA TRP A 134 7.88 4.42 5.48
C TRP A 134 9.23 3.72 5.73
N ALA A 135 10.19 3.83 4.82
CA ALA A 135 11.53 3.27 5.05
C ALA A 135 12.19 3.86 6.31
N TYR A 136 12.10 5.16 6.54
CA TYR A 136 12.63 5.79 7.76
C TYR A 136 11.90 5.35 9.04
N ALA A 137 10.59 5.16 8.99
CA ALA A 137 9.82 4.61 10.13
C ALA A 137 10.33 3.22 10.51
N ASN A 138 10.45 2.31 9.53
CA ASN A 138 10.96 0.95 9.76
C ASN A 138 12.43 0.93 10.23
N LEU A 139 13.21 1.95 9.91
CA LEU A 139 14.61 2.09 10.34
C LEU A 139 14.74 2.79 11.71
N GLY A 140 13.64 3.14 12.38
CA GLY A 140 13.67 3.84 13.67
C GLY A 140 14.22 5.26 13.56
N ARG A 141 13.95 5.98 12.47
CA ARG A 141 14.45 7.34 12.19
C ARG A 141 13.30 8.36 12.15
N PRO A 142 12.66 8.68 13.29
CA PRO A 142 11.45 9.52 13.35
C PRO A 142 11.66 10.91 12.72
N SER A 143 12.76 11.60 13.01
CA SER A 143 13.00 12.92 12.42
C SER A 143 13.17 12.89 10.90
N ALA A 144 13.64 11.76 10.33
CA ALA A 144 13.73 11.61 8.88
C ALA A 144 12.38 11.21 8.27
N PHE A 145 11.58 10.42 8.99
CA PHE A 145 10.20 10.11 8.66
C PHE A 145 9.37 11.40 8.52
N HIS A 146 9.36 12.27 9.54
CA HIS A 146 8.60 13.52 9.51
C HIS A 146 9.04 14.44 8.37
N ARG A 147 10.34 14.62 8.13
CA ARG A 147 10.82 15.43 6.99
C ARG A 147 10.36 14.87 5.64
N ALA A 148 10.38 13.55 5.45
CA ALA A 148 9.93 12.93 4.22
C ALA A 148 8.41 13.04 4.06
N TRP A 149 7.67 12.94 5.16
CA TRP A 149 6.23 13.16 5.21
C TRP A 149 5.85 14.61 4.89
N ASP A 150 6.47 15.61 5.53
CA ASP A 150 6.22 17.04 5.26
C ASP A 150 6.37 17.35 3.77
N ARG A 151 7.49 16.89 3.20
CA ARG A 151 7.82 16.99 1.78
C ARG A 151 6.83 16.26 0.88
N ALA A 152 6.26 15.14 1.31
CA ALA A 152 5.19 14.46 0.58
C ALA A 152 3.86 15.24 0.66
N GLY A 153 3.60 15.89 1.80
CA GLY A 153 2.43 16.75 2.00
C GLY A 153 2.45 18.00 1.12
N GLU A 154 3.61 18.61 0.93
CA GLU A 154 3.82 19.71 -0.03
C GLU A 154 3.46 19.28 -1.47
N ASP A 155 3.95 18.11 -1.88
CA ASP A 155 3.70 17.55 -3.21
C ASP A 155 2.20 17.19 -3.37
N MET A 156 1.56 16.61 -2.34
CA MET A 156 0.12 16.34 -2.33
C MET A 156 -0.73 17.61 -2.39
N THR A 157 -0.30 18.70 -1.75
CA THR A 157 -0.99 19.99 -1.82
C THR A 157 -0.94 20.58 -3.23
N SER A 158 0.14 20.29 -3.95
CA SER A 158 0.34 20.72 -5.34
C SER A 158 -0.23 19.74 -6.38
N SER A 159 -0.86 18.64 -5.94
CA SER A 159 -1.36 17.60 -6.84
C SER A 159 -2.52 18.06 -7.72
N THR A 160 -2.49 17.63 -8.98
CA THR A 160 -3.53 17.88 -9.98
C THR A 160 -3.95 16.54 -10.59
N PRO A 161 -4.91 15.81 -9.98
CA PRO A 161 -5.25 14.44 -10.38
C PRO A 161 -5.56 14.25 -11.87
N ASP A 162 -6.17 15.25 -12.52
CA ASP A 162 -6.49 15.18 -13.96
C ASP A 162 -5.26 15.16 -14.88
N SER A 163 -4.10 15.59 -14.37
CA SER A 163 -2.82 15.56 -15.09
C SER A 163 -1.98 14.32 -14.76
N ASP A 164 -2.46 13.46 -13.86
CA ASP A 164 -1.70 12.29 -13.43
C ASP A 164 -1.75 11.14 -14.44
N PRO A 165 -0.68 10.34 -14.54
CA PRO A 165 -0.73 9.09 -15.27
C PRO A 165 -1.78 8.14 -14.69
N HIS A 166 -2.57 7.46 -15.53
CA HIS A 166 -3.67 6.59 -15.10
C HIS A 166 -3.28 5.53 -14.06
N TRP A 167 -2.01 5.12 -14.01
CA TRP A 167 -1.55 4.09 -13.10
C TRP A 167 -1.37 4.55 -11.65
N ILE A 168 -1.33 5.85 -11.37
CA ILE A 168 -1.20 6.38 -10.00
C ILE A 168 -2.54 6.72 -9.34
N GLU A 169 -3.66 6.52 -10.02
CA GLU A 169 -5.00 6.86 -9.51
C GLU A 169 -5.31 6.26 -8.11
N TYR A 170 -4.65 5.15 -7.75
CA TYR A 170 -4.78 4.54 -6.42
C TYR A 170 -4.22 5.41 -5.28
N PHE A 171 -3.29 6.32 -5.57
CA PHE A 171 -2.58 7.13 -4.59
C PHE A 171 -3.23 8.51 -4.48
N ASP A 172 -4.33 8.57 -3.75
CA ASP A 172 -5.06 9.81 -3.47
C ASP A 172 -4.77 10.34 -2.04
N GLN A 173 -5.46 11.41 -1.66
CA GLN A 173 -5.31 12.03 -0.32
C GLN A 173 -5.66 11.05 0.82
N ALA A 174 -6.60 10.12 0.60
CA ALA A 174 -6.96 9.11 1.59
C ALA A 174 -5.85 8.05 1.70
N GLU A 175 -5.30 7.60 0.58
CA GLU A 175 -4.19 6.64 0.57
C GLU A 175 -2.91 7.21 1.18
N PHE A 176 -2.63 8.49 0.92
CA PHE A 176 -1.53 9.21 1.56
C PHE A 176 -1.70 9.25 3.08
N ALA A 177 -2.84 9.77 3.57
CA ALA A 177 -3.12 9.88 5.00
C ALA A 177 -3.12 8.52 5.70
N GLY A 178 -3.78 7.51 5.10
CA GLY A 178 -3.86 6.17 5.67
C GLY A 178 -2.50 5.45 5.70
N THR A 179 -1.66 5.66 4.67
CA THR A 179 -0.29 5.12 4.69
C THR A 179 0.51 5.73 5.83
N ILE A 180 0.52 7.07 5.96
CA ILE A 180 1.26 7.76 7.02
C ILE A 180 0.74 7.38 8.40
N GLY A 181 -0.57 7.44 8.62
CA GLY A 181 -1.21 7.05 9.87
C GLY A 181 -0.89 5.61 10.25
N GLY A 182 -0.92 4.70 9.28
CA GLY A 182 -0.50 3.32 9.48
C GLY A 182 1.00 3.15 9.73
N ARG A 183 1.88 4.12 9.48
CA ARG A 183 3.31 4.06 9.87
C ARG A 183 3.54 4.63 11.26
N LEU A 184 2.88 5.74 11.57
CA LEU A 184 2.83 6.30 12.92
C LEU A 184 2.28 5.28 13.91
N LEU A 185 1.23 4.54 13.53
CA LEU A 185 0.66 3.48 14.35
C LEU A 185 1.69 2.37 14.66
N GLU A 186 2.46 1.92 13.66
CA GLU A 186 3.52 0.93 13.89
C GLU A 186 4.62 1.48 14.81
N MET A 187 4.98 2.76 14.69
CA MET A 187 5.89 3.42 15.63
C MET A 187 5.29 3.52 17.03
N ALA A 188 3.99 3.81 17.13
CA ALA A 188 3.24 3.94 18.38
C ALA A 188 3.22 2.65 19.21
N LYS A 189 3.31 1.48 18.55
CA LYS A 189 3.45 0.18 19.22
C LYS A 189 4.68 0.08 20.13
N HIS A 190 5.69 0.90 19.90
CA HIS A 190 6.93 0.94 20.69
C HIS A 190 7.16 2.29 21.38
N ALA A 191 6.53 3.35 20.89
CA ALA A 191 6.68 4.72 21.35
C ALA A 191 5.29 5.41 21.36
N PRO A 192 4.50 5.23 22.44
CA PRO A 192 3.08 5.63 22.50
C PRO A 192 2.81 7.11 22.17
N GLU A 193 3.81 7.99 22.25
CA GLU A 193 3.69 9.39 21.86
C GLU A 193 3.26 9.61 20.40
N PHE A 194 3.43 8.62 19.51
CA PHE A 194 2.97 8.71 18.11
C PHE A 194 1.50 8.32 17.92
N ALA A 195 0.82 7.79 18.95
CA ALA A 195 -0.53 7.24 18.81
C ALA A 195 -1.56 8.32 18.43
N SER A 196 -1.44 9.52 18.99
CA SER A 196 -2.33 10.64 18.68
C SER A 196 -2.18 11.13 17.24
N GLU A 197 -0.94 11.31 16.79
CA GLU A 197 -0.65 11.68 15.40
C GLU A 197 -1.11 10.57 14.42
N ALA A 198 -1.00 9.30 14.82
CA ALA A 198 -1.53 8.17 14.05
C ALA A 198 -3.05 8.25 13.91
N ALA A 199 -3.77 8.45 15.03
CA ALA A 199 -5.23 8.57 15.04
C ALA A 199 -5.71 9.71 14.13
N GLU A 200 -5.11 10.90 14.24
CA GLU A 200 -5.45 12.05 13.40
C GLU A 200 -5.31 11.77 11.90
N GLN A 201 -4.21 11.14 11.48
CA GLN A 201 -4.00 10.81 10.06
C GLN A 201 -4.94 9.71 9.58
N ILE A 202 -5.24 8.72 10.43
CA ILE A 202 -6.17 7.64 10.09
C ILE A 202 -7.61 8.17 10.00
N GLU A 203 -8.04 9.05 10.91
CA GLU A 203 -9.35 9.72 10.84
C GLU A 203 -9.50 10.55 9.56
N ARG A 204 -8.45 11.27 9.18
CA ARG A 204 -8.39 11.98 7.90
C ARG A 204 -8.52 11.01 6.72
N ALA A 205 -7.85 9.86 6.77
CA ALA A 205 -7.95 8.84 5.74
C ALA A 205 -9.39 8.31 5.60
N ILE A 206 -10.03 7.96 6.72
CA ILE A 206 -11.43 7.48 6.79
C ILE A 206 -12.37 8.53 6.18
N THR A 207 -12.23 9.80 6.57
CA THR A 207 -13.06 10.91 6.09
C THR A 207 -12.96 11.12 4.58
N LEU A 208 -11.77 10.94 4.01
CA LEU A 208 -11.49 11.15 2.59
C LEU A 208 -11.75 9.92 1.72
N ARG A 209 -11.91 8.73 2.33
CA ARG A 209 -11.97 7.46 1.61
C ARG A 209 -13.23 7.40 0.74
N ARG A 210 -13.04 7.14 -0.55
CA ARG A 210 -14.15 6.98 -1.49
C ARG A 210 -14.96 5.70 -1.17
N PRO A 211 -16.29 5.70 -1.42
CA PRO A 211 -17.10 4.49 -1.29
C PRO A 211 -16.54 3.31 -2.11
N LYS A 212 -16.81 2.07 -1.67
CA LYS A 212 -16.39 0.80 -2.29
C LYS A 212 -14.92 0.39 -2.10
N ARG A 213 -14.10 1.16 -1.38
CA ARG A 213 -12.75 0.76 -0.96
C ARG A 213 -12.76 -0.05 0.34
N LEU A 214 -13.62 -1.07 0.42
CA LEU A 214 -13.96 -1.79 1.67
C LEU A 214 -12.73 -2.29 2.43
N ARG A 215 -11.76 -2.89 1.73
CA ARG A 215 -10.51 -3.36 2.35
C ARG A 215 -9.72 -2.23 3.02
N SER A 216 -9.49 -1.12 2.30
CA SER A 216 -8.73 0.01 2.86
C SER A 216 -9.50 0.68 3.99
N SER A 217 -10.82 0.85 3.84
CA SER A 217 -11.69 1.37 4.91
C SER A 217 -11.61 0.53 6.18
N ALA A 218 -11.73 -0.80 6.07
CA ALA A 218 -11.62 -1.69 7.21
C ALA A 218 -10.24 -1.60 7.89
N LEU A 219 -9.16 -1.55 7.11
CA LEU A 219 -7.80 -1.40 7.65
C LEU A 219 -7.60 -0.06 8.37
N ASP A 220 -8.13 1.04 7.84
CA ASP A 220 -8.06 2.34 8.51
C ASP A 220 -8.87 2.32 9.81
N GLN A 221 -10.10 1.83 9.80
CA GLN A 221 -10.98 1.80 10.99
C GLN A 221 -10.41 0.91 12.10
N LEU A 222 -9.85 -0.25 11.75
CA LEU A 222 -9.12 -1.12 12.68
C LEU A 222 -7.82 -0.44 13.17
N GLY A 223 -7.12 0.29 12.31
CA GLY A 223 -5.96 1.07 12.69
C GLY A 223 -6.29 2.18 13.70
N LEU A 224 -7.42 2.87 13.52
CA LEU A 224 -7.90 3.90 14.45
C LEU A 224 -8.26 3.28 15.79
N THR A 225 -8.95 2.13 15.78
CA THR A 225 -9.25 1.35 16.98
C THR A 225 -7.96 1.07 17.77
N GLU A 226 -6.94 0.57 17.10
CA GLU A 226 -5.65 0.25 17.72
C GLU A 226 -4.91 1.51 18.23
N ALA A 227 -4.97 2.62 17.49
CA ALA A 227 -4.39 3.89 17.92
C ALA A 227 -5.02 4.37 19.24
N ARG A 228 -6.36 4.37 19.34
CA ARG A 228 -7.10 4.74 20.56
C ARG A 228 -6.81 3.78 21.72
N MET A 229 -6.58 2.48 21.46
CA MET A 229 -6.13 1.54 22.49
C MET A 229 -4.75 1.91 23.05
N ILE A 230 -3.81 2.32 22.19
CA ILE A 230 -2.45 2.73 22.61
C ILE A 230 -2.50 4.03 23.42
N GLU A 231 -3.40 4.96 23.08
CA GLU A 231 -3.64 6.18 23.87
C GLU A 231 -4.28 5.90 25.25
N GLY A 232 -4.81 4.70 25.47
CA GLY A 232 -5.53 4.32 26.69
C GLY A 232 -7.02 4.69 26.67
N GLU A 233 -7.56 5.14 25.54
CA GLU A 233 -8.97 5.47 25.34
C GLU A 233 -9.80 4.22 25.05
N ILE A 234 -9.84 3.28 25.99
CA ILE A 234 -10.35 1.91 25.77
C ILE A 234 -11.84 1.88 25.36
N ASP A 235 -12.68 2.71 25.98
CA ASP A 235 -14.12 2.74 25.65
C ASP A 235 -14.37 3.22 24.22
N GLU A 236 -13.68 4.28 23.80
CA GLU A 236 -13.79 4.82 22.45
C GLU A 236 -13.20 3.85 21.42
N ALA A 237 -12.06 3.24 21.74
CA ALA A 237 -11.48 2.20 20.91
C ALA A 237 -12.45 1.03 20.69
N CYS A 238 -13.14 0.57 21.74
CA CYS A 238 -14.12 -0.52 21.59
C CYS A 238 -15.32 -0.10 20.74
N ARG A 239 -15.83 1.12 20.92
CA ARG A 239 -16.92 1.66 20.10
C ARG A 239 -16.53 1.71 18.61
N LEU A 240 -15.35 2.25 18.31
CA LEU A 240 -14.81 2.32 16.95
C LEU A 240 -14.53 0.93 16.37
N GLY A 241 -14.05 -0.01 17.19
CA GLY A 241 -13.82 -1.39 16.80
C GLY A 241 -15.11 -2.10 16.40
N GLU A 242 -16.20 -1.90 17.15
CA GLU A 242 -17.51 -2.45 16.78
C GLU A 242 -18.04 -1.84 15.47
N GLU A 243 -17.83 -0.55 15.25
CA GLU A 243 -18.17 0.11 13.98
C GLU A 243 -17.35 -0.47 12.82
N ALA A 244 -16.03 -0.62 13.01
CA ALA A 244 -15.11 -1.19 12.03
C ALA A 244 -15.52 -2.60 11.61
N LEU A 245 -15.95 -3.44 12.55
CA LEU A 245 -16.36 -4.83 12.28
C LEU A 245 -17.52 -4.92 11.29
N THR A 246 -18.40 -3.93 11.22
CA THR A 246 -19.46 -3.87 10.21
C THR A 246 -18.89 -3.83 8.79
N THR A 247 -17.78 -3.11 8.59
CA THR A 247 -17.08 -3.06 7.28
C THR A 247 -16.21 -4.29 7.06
N VAL A 248 -15.62 -4.86 8.12
CA VAL A 248 -14.85 -6.12 8.06
C VAL A 248 -15.71 -7.27 7.56
N GLU A 249 -16.95 -7.38 8.06
CA GLU A 249 -17.89 -8.45 7.68
C GLU A 249 -18.27 -8.40 6.18
N GLU A 250 -18.09 -7.25 5.51
CA GLU A 250 -18.34 -7.08 4.07
C GLU A 250 -17.12 -7.39 3.19
N THR A 251 -15.96 -7.72 3.76
CA THR A 251 -14.73 -8.00 3.00
C THR A 251 -14.21 -9.42 3.22
N THR A 252 -13.66 -10.03 2.17
CA THR A 252 -12.99 -11.34 2.22
C THR A 252 -11.47 -11.22 2.29
N SER A 253 -10.95 -10.06 2.74
CA SER A 253 -9.52 -9.80 2.71
C SER A 253 -8.76 -10.46 3.86
N ASP A 254 -7.84 -11.39 3.54
CA ASP A 254 -6.93 -12.01 4.52
C ASP A 254 -6.16 -10.97 5.35
N ARG A 255 -5.77 -9.85 4.74
CA ARG A 255 -5.04 -8.77 5.45
C ARG A 255 -5.88 -8.10 6.53
N VAL A 256 -7.19 -7.97 6.29
CA VAL A 256 -8.12 -7.44 7.29
C VAL A 256 -8.28 -8.46 8.42
N LEU A 257 -8.40 -9.74 8.11
CA LEU A 257 -8.49 -10.80 9.13
C LEU A 257 -7.23 -10.88 10.00
N VAL A 258 -6.04 -10.78 9.40
CA VAL A 258 -4.77 -10.67 10.16
C VAL A 258 -4.81 -9.47 11.10
N LYS A 259 -5.34 -8.33 10.66
CA LYS A 259 -5.43 -7.13 11.51
C LYS A 259 -6.42 -7.32 12.66
N VAL A 260 -7.55 -7.98 12.43
CA VAL A 260 -8.50 -8.36 13.48
C VAL A 260 -7.83 -9.28 14.50
N GLN A 261 -7.06 -10.28 14.03
CA GLN A 261 -6.29 -11.17 14.91
C GLN A 261 -5.30 -10.39 15.79
N GLU A 262 -4.52 -9.46 15.21
CA GLU A 262 -3.58 -8.62 15.97
C GLU A 262 -4.28 -7.84 17.09
N ILE A 263 -5.46 -7.26 16.81
CA ILE A 263 -6.23 -6.50 17.81
C ILE A 263 -6.85 -7.45 18.86
N TYR A 264 -7.32 -8.62 18.43
CA TYR A 264 -7.84 -9.64 19.32
C TYR A 264 -6.77 -10.12 20.32
N GLU A 265 -5.53 -10.31 19.87
CA GLU A 265 -4.41 -10.67 20.76
C GLU A 265 -4.09 -9.55 21.76
N ARG A 266 -4.05 -8.29 21.30
CA ARG A 266 -3.77 -7.12 22.16
C ARG A 266 -4.77 -6.91 23.27
N THR A 267 -6.04 -7.21 23.00
CA THR A 267 -7.12 -7.04 23.98
C THR A 267 -7.15 -8.14 25.06
N GLU A 268 -6.29 -9.16 24.98
CA GLU A 268 -6.25 -10.27 25.96
C GLU A 268 -6.00 -9.78 27.38
N GLN A 269 -5.08 -8.82 27.55
CA GLN A 269 -4.74 -8.26 28.87
C GLN A 269 -5.88 -7.41 29.47
N LEU A 270 -6.85 -7.01 28.64
CA LEU A 270 -8.01 -6.20 29.01
C LEU A 270 -9.32 -7.00 28.95
N ALA A 271 -9.25 -8.33 28.87
CA ALA A 271 -10.42 -9.20 28.65
C ALA A 271 -11.49 -9.14 29.76
N ASN A 272 -11.19 -8.53 30.92
CA ASN A 272 -12.15 -8.33 32.01
C ASN A 272 -12.92 -6.99 31.92
N VAL A 273 -12.56 -6.10 30.98
CA VAL A 273 -13.25 -4.82 30.77
C VAL A 273 -14.51 -5.06 29.95
N SER A 274 -15.67 -4.60 30.42
CA SER A 274 -16.97 -4.89 29.78
C SER A 274 -17.02 -4.49 28.30
N ALA A 275 -16.49 -3.32 27.94
CA ALA A 275 -16.44 -2.86 26.55
C ALA A 275 -15.58 -3.78 25.67
N VAL A 276 -14.46 -4.27 26.23
CA VAL A 276 -13.55 -5.19 25.54
C VAL A 276 -14.18 -6.57 25.35
N ILE A 277 -14.97 -7.05 26.30
CA ILE A 277 -15.70 -8.34 26.18
C ILE A 277 -16.60 -8.32 24.94
N SER A 278 -17.42 -7.27 24.79
CA SER A 278 -18.33 -7.12 23.64
C SER A 278 -17.59 -7.14 22.30
N LEU A 279 -16.51 -6.35 22.20
CA LEU A 279 -15.67 -6.32 21.02
C LEU A 279 -15.06 -7.69 20.70
N ARG A 280 -14.49 -8.36 21.72
CA ARG A 280 -13.86 -9.68 21.57
C ARG A 280 -14.87 -10.74 21.13
N ASP A 281 -16.10 -10.70 21.62
CA ASP A 281 -17.14 -11.65 21.24
C ASP A 281 -17.55 -11.52 19.77
N ARG A 282 -17.58 -10.28 19.23
CA ARG A 282 -17.79 -10.06 17.79
C ARG A 282 -16.59 -10.47 16.92
N MET A 283 -15.36 -10.29 17.42
CA MET A 283 -14.14 -10.69 16.70
C MET A 283 -13.94 -12.22 16.65
N ARG A 284 -14.37 -12.93 17.70
CA ARG A 284 -14.17 -14.38 17.88
C ARG A 284 -14.48 -15.25 16.63
N PRO A 285 -15.65 -15.15 15.99
CA PRO A 285 -15.94 -15.97 14.80
C PRO A 285 -15.01 -15.65 13.60
N LEU A 286 -14.52 -14.42 13.50
CA LEU A 286 -13.62 -14.00 12.41
C LEU A 286 -12.21 -14.56 12.60
N VAL A 287 -11.74 -14.65 13.85
CA VAL A 287 -10.41 -15.18 14.17
C VAL A 287 -10.37 -16.72 14.13
N GLU A 288 -11.43 -17.39 14.59
CA GLU A 288 -11.50 -18.87 14.61
C GLU A 288 -11.56 -19.50 13.21
N THR A 289 -11.98 -18.73 12.19
CA THR A 289 -12.06 -19.19 10.79
C THR A 289 -10.67 -19.23 10.10
N THR A 290 -9.62 -18.73 10.76
CA THR A 290 -8.27 -18.56 10.16
C THR A 290 -7.34 -19.76 10.42
N VAL A 291 -7.85 -20.89 10.94
CA VAL A 291 -7.09 -22.14 11.19
C VAL A 291 -7.29 -23.17 10.10
#